data_AF-A0AAQ4EXX0-F1
#
_entry.id   AF-A0AAQ4EXX0-F1
#
_cell.length_a   1.000
_cell.length_b   1.000
_cell.length_c   1.000
_cell.angle_alpha   90.00
_cell.angle_beta   90.00
_cell.angle_gamma   90.00
#
_symmetry.space_group_name_H-M   'P 1'
#
loop_
_entity.id
_entity.type
_entity.pdbx_description
1 polymer ?
#
loop_
_entity_poly.entity_id
_entity_poly.type
_entity_poly.pdbx_seq_one_letter_code
_entity_poly.pdbx_strand_id
1 'polypeptide(L)'
;MFFTVINIHHHRNNLKHLDEILLEAVFKSQVRHHQAHQMKKDLMLTLDWNCPHMTMTKVFSKDFAQQYLVDREEFEYALLRPKREEFLHIFLNRGFQIHKYLAPKRLRQLFAKIQHEEFFRSVCWEGALGHSL
;
A
#
# COMPACT_ATOMS: atom_id res chain seq x y z
N MET A 1 -0.53 -14.22 -25.52
CA MET A 1 -1.53 -14.91 -24.67
C MET A 1 -0.87 -15.19 -23.34
N PHE A 2 -1.41 -14.67 -22.24
CA PHE A 2 -0.89 -14.93 -20.90
C PHE A 2 -1.90 -15.82 -20.18
N PHE A 3 -1.44 -16.98 -19.71
CA PHE A 3 -2.26 -17.89 -18.91
C PHE A 3 -1.53 -18.20 -17.62
N THR A 4 -2.27 -18.26 -16.52
CA THR A 4 -1.76 -18.69 -15.21
C THR A 4 -2.54 -19.93 -14.81
N VAL A 5 -1.85 -21.04 -14.58
CA VAL A 5 -2.47 -22.31 -14.17
C VAL A 5 -2.29 -22.46 -12.66
N ILE A 6 -3.41 -22.63 -11.95
CA ILE A 6 -3.41 -22.86 -10.51
C ILE A 6 -3.84 -24.30 -10.26
N ASN A 7 -2.98 -25.09 -9.62
CA ASN A 7 -3.32 -26.44 -9.19
C ASN A 7 -3.99 -26.40 -7.80
N ILE A 8 -5.31 -26.59 -7.80
CA ILE A 8 -6.18 -26.56 -6.61
C ILE A 8 -6.17 -27.85 -5.79
N HIS A 9 -5.60 -28.93 -6.32
CA HIS A 9 -5.61 -30.26 -5.68
C HIS A 9 -4.30 -30.58 -4.96
N HIS A 10 -3.29 -29.71 -5.08
CA HIS A 10 -2.03 -29.89 -4.37
C HIS A 10 -2.23 -29.51 -2.90
N HIS A 11 -2.05 -30.46 -1.97
CA HIS A 11 -2.20 -30.27 -0.51
C HIS A 11 -1.37 -29.13 0.13
N ARG A 12 -0.47 -28.48 -0.64
CA ARG A 12 0.31 -27.31 -0.22
C ARG A 12 -0.30 -25.97 -0.65
N ASN A 13 -1.17 -25.96 -1.66
CA ASN A 13 -1.86 -24.77 -2.14
C ASN A 13 -3.25 -24.68 -1.51
N ASN A 14 -3.29 -24.42 -0.21
CA ASN A 14 -4.49 -23.85 0.37
C ASN A 14 -4.64 -22.47 -0.27
N LEU A 15 -5.72 -22.23 -1.03
CA LEU A 15 -6.06 -20.98 -1.76
C LEU A 15 -6.09 -19.70 -0.90
N LYS A 16 -5.54 -19.73 0.31
CA LYS A 16 -5.31 -18.63 1.25
C LYS A 16 -4.55 -17.45 0.63
N HIS A 17 -3.76 -17.66 -0.42
CA HIS A 17 -2.96 -16.63 -1.10
C HIS A 17 -3.41 -16.40 -2.56
N LEU A 18 -4.69 -16.65 -2.85
CA LEU A 18 -5.23 -16.47 -4.21
C LEU A 18 -5.09 -15.03 -4.70
N ASP A 19 -5.26 -14.07 -3.81
CA ASP A 19 -5.03 -12.64 -4.02
C ASP A 19 -3.61 -12.36 -4.54
N GLU A 20 -2.60 -12.90 -3.86
CA GLU A 20 -1.19 -12.76 -4.24
C GLU A 20 -0.90 -13.40 -5.61
N ILE A 21 -1.46 -14.59 -5.86
CA ILE A 21 -1.27 -15.32 -7.12
C ILE A 21 -1.88 -14.54 -8.30
N LEU A 22 -3.09 -14.00 -8.11
CA LEU A 22 -3.77 -13.21 -9.13
C LEU A 22 -3.04 -11.90 -9.40
N LEU A 23 -2.60 -11.19 -8.35
CA LEU A 23 -1.78 -9.99 -8.50
C LEU A 23 -0.48 -10.29 -9.24
N GLU A 24 0.20 -11.39 -8.90
CA GLU A 24 1.42 -11.79 -9.58
C GLU A 24 1.19 -12.11 -11.06
N ALA A 25 0.10 -12.80 -11.40
CA ALA A 25 -0.29 -13.05 -12.78
C ALA A 25 -0.53 -11.74 -13.55
N VAL A 26 -1.23 -10.79 -12.93
CA VAL A 26 -1.47 -9.45 -13.50
C VAL A 26 -0.14 -8.75 -13.75
N PHE A 27 0.74 -8.66 -12.76
CA PHE A 27 2.05 -8.01 -12.89
C PHE A 27 2.95 -8.66 -13.95
N LYS A 28 2.85 -9.98 -14.15
CA LYS A 28 3.60 -10.71 -15.19
C LYS A 28 3.05 -10.47 -16.60
N SER A 29 1.75 -10.22 -16.73
CA SER A 29 1.09 -10.03 -18.04
C SER A 29 1.27 -8.62 -18.64
N GLN A 30 1.75 -7.65 -17.85
CA GLN A 30 1.87 -6.27 -18.28
C GLN A 30 3.07 -6.04 -19.20
N VAL A 31 2.83 -5.33 -20.32
CA VAL A 31 3.87 -4.87 -21.23
C VAL A 31 4.47 -3.57 -20.68
N ARG A 32 5.80 -3.50 -20.56
CA ARG A 32 6.55 -2.45 -19.84
C ARG A 32 6.62 -1.10 -20.57
N HIS A 33 5.50 -0.57 -21.05
CA HIS A 33 5.45 0.79 -21.59
C HIS A 33 5.19 1.77 -20.43
N HIS A 34 6.17 2.64 -20.16
CA HIS A 34 6.17 3.65 -19.08
C HIS A 34 6.17 3.09 -17.64
N GLN A 35 7.36 2.79 -17.15
CA GLN A 35 7.60 2.16 -15.85
C GLN A 35 6.95 2.90 -14.66
N ALA A 36 7.04 4.24 -14.60
CA ALA A 36 6.49 5.02 -13.48
C ALA A 36 4.96 4.93 -13.38
N HIS A 37 4.26 5.07 -14.51
CA HIS A 37 2.80 4.97 -14.55
C HIS A 37 2.32 3.56 -14.20
N GLN A 38 3.04 2.54 -14.69
CA GLN A 38 2.74 1.16 -14.38
C GLN A 38 2.96 0.85 -12.90
N MET A 39 4.03 1.38 -12.30
CA MET A 39 4.28 1.25 -10.86
C MET A 39 3.17 1.87 -10.02
N LYS A 40 2.69 3.07 -10.39
CA LYS A 40 1.55 3.70 -9.70
C LYS A 40 0.30 2.82 -9.76
N LYS A 41 -0.03 2.30 -10.95
CA LYS A 41 -1.16 1.36 -11.10
C LYS A 41 -0.99 0.09 -10.27
N ASP A 42 0.20 -0.50 -10.29
CA ASP A 42 0.49 -1.72 -9.52
C ASP A 42 0.38 -1.44 -8.01
N LEU A 43 0.87 -0.29 -7.53
CA LEU A 43 0.75 0.14 -6.15
C LEU A 43 -0.71 0.35 -5.73
N MET A 44 -1.51 1.01 -6.57
CA MET A 44 -2.94 1.20 -6.28
C MET A 44 -3.67 -0.15 -6.23
N LEU A 45 -3.30 -1.10 -7.08
CA LEU A 45 -3.88 -2.44 -7.09
C LEU A 45 -3.55 -3.22 -5.81
N THR A 46 -2.30 -3.15 -5.33
CA THR A 46 -1.94 -3.78 -4.04
C THR A 46 -2.65 -3.10 -2.86
N LEU A 47 -2.79 -1.77 -2.90
CA LEU A 47 -3.58 -1.00 -1.93
C LEU A 47 -5.07 -1.36 -1.96
N ASP A 48 -5.66 -1.67 -3.11
CA ASP A 48 -7.06 -2.12 -3.15
C ASP A 48 -7.22 -3.50 -2.52
N TRP A 49 -6.30 -4.43 -2.82
CA TRP A 49 -6.41 -5.83 -2.44
C TRP A 49 -5.89 -6.15 -1.03
N ASN A 50 -5.22 -5.20 -0.38
CA ASN A 50 -4.59 -5.38 0.93
C ASN A 50 -3.46 -6.38 0.98
N CYS A 51 -2.62 -6.34 -0.05
CA CYS A 51 -1.45 -7.20 -0.15
C CYS A 51 -0.16 -6.36 0.00
N PRO A 52 0.16 -5.84 1.20
CA PRO A 52 1.36 -5.00 1.42
C PRO A 52 2.66 -5.74 1.08
N HIS A 53 2.72 -7.05 1.31
CA HIS A 53 3.86 -7.87 0.92
C HIS A 53 4.18 -7.83 -0.59
N MET A 54 3.15 -7.80 -1.43
CA MET A 54 3.31 -7.70 -2.89
C MET A 54 3.86 -6.33 -3.32
N THR A 55 3.57 -5.28 -2.56
CA THR A 55 4.10 -3.94 -2.81
C THR A 55 5.62 -3.92 -2.76
N MET A 56 6.22 -4.51 -1.73
CA MET A 56 7.69 -4.55 -1.60
C MET A 56 8.33 -5.49 -2.62
N THR A 57 7.76 -6.68 -2.80
CA THR A 57 8.38 -7.75 -3.59
C THR A 57 8.18 -7.61 -5.10
N LYS A 58 7.09 -6.97 -5.55
CA LYS A 58 6.72 -6.89 -6.97
C LYS A 58 6.61 -5.47 -7.51
N VAL A 59 6.24 -4.48 -6.69
CA VAL A 59 6.11 -3.09 -7.16
C VAL A 59 7.43 -2.36 -7.00
N PHE A 60 7.92 -2.23 -5.76
CA PHE A 60 9.11 -1.45 -5.48
C PHE A 60 10.43 -2.17 -5.78
N SER A 61 10.44 -3.50 -5.89
CA SER A 61 11.62 -4.26 -6.33
C SER A 61 12.03 -3.95 -7.77
N LYS A 62 11.11 -3.44 -8.59
CA LYS A 62 11.37 -2.98 -9.96
C LYS A 62 12.15 -1.65 -9.99
N ASP A 63 12.25 -0.95 -8.87
CA ASP A 63 12.84 0.38 -8.74
C ASP A 63 14.14 0.33 -7.92
N PHE A 64 15.20 -0.19 -8.55
CA PHE A 64 16.52 -0.33 -7.96
C PHE A 64 17.14 1.01 -7.52
N ALA A 65 16.75 2.11 -8.17
CA ALA A 65 17.25 3.45 -7.89
C ALA A 65 16.39 4.21 -6.87
N GLN A 66 15.31 3.59 -6.35
CA GLN A 66 14.35 4.22 -5.44
C GLN A 66 13.81 5.57 -5.95
N GLN A 67 13.62 5.69 -7.26
CA GLN A 67 13.14 6.92 -7.90
C GLN A 67 11.63 7.12 -7.74
N TYR A 68 10.88 6.04 -7.51
CA TYR A 68 9.46 6.14 -7.25
C TYR A 68 9.22 6.69 -5.85
N LEU A 69 8.73 7.93 -5.80
CA LEU A 69 8.30 8.57 -4.58
C LEU A 69 6.80 8.46 -4.46
N VAL A 70 6.34 7.91 -3.33
CA VAL A 70 4.92 7.85 -2.98
C VAL A 70 4.40 9.28 -2.87
N ASP A 71 3.37 9.59 -3.65
CA ASP A 71 2.76 10.91 -3.63
C ASP A 71 1.76 11.08 -2.47
N ARG A 72 1.24 12.30 -2.32
CA ARG A 72 0.31 12.63 -1.22
C ARG A 72 -1.02 11.90 -1.36
N GLU A 73 -1.48 11.64 -2.58
CA GLU A 73 -2.77 11.01 -2.84
C GLU A 73 -2.71 9.53 -2.51
N GLU A 74 -1.62 8.86 -2.87
CA GLU A 74 -1.34 7.46 -2.56
C GLU A 74 -1.22 7.24 -1.04
N PHE A 75 -0.51 8.14 -0.34
CA PHE A 75 -0.42 8.09 1.10
C PHE A 75 -1.77 8.32 1.79
N GLU A 76 -2.52 9.34 1.37
CA GLU A 76 -3.86 9.64 1.92
C GLU A 76 -4.84 8.48 1.65
N TYR A 77 -4.74 7.83 0.49
CA TYR A 77 -5.56 6.67 0.14
C TYR A 77 -5.36 5.50 1.08
N ALA A 78 -4.10 5.19 1.43
CA ALA A 78 -3.78 4.17 2.41
C ALA A 78 -4.25 4.59 3.82
N LEU A 79 -4.00 5.84 4.20
CA LEU A 79 -4.29 6.36 5.55
C LEU A 79 -5.78 6.34 5.89
N LEU A 80 -6.64 6.63 4.92
CA LEU A 80 -8.09 6.73 5.14
C LEU A 80 -8.81 5.37 5.13
N ARG A 81 -8.13 4.29 4.76
CA ARG A 81 -8.72 2.95 4.67
C ARG A 81 -8.33 2.09 5.88
N PRO A 82 -9.24 1.27 6.40
CA PRO A 82 -8.92 0.38 7.52
C PRO A 82 -7.93 -0.71 7.10
N LYS A 83 -7.13 -1.18 8.09
CA LYS A 83 -6.20 -2.31 7.98
C LYS A 83 -5.05 -2.09 6.98
N ARG A 84 -4.55 -0.85 6.86
CA ARG A 84 -3.50 -0.43 5.91
C ARG A 84 -2.21 0.04 6.58
N GLU A 85 -2.04 -0.29 7.85
CA GLU A 85 -0.90 0.12 8.68
C GLU A 85 0.43 -0.30 8.07
N GLU A 86 0.48 -1.51 7.52
CA GLU A 86 1.70 -2.03 6.89
C GLU A 86 2.09 -1.21 5.65
N PHE A 87 1.13 -0.73 4.86
CA PHE A 87 1.42 0.18 3.75
C PHE A 87 1.98 1.51 4.24
N LEU A 88 1.39 2.07 5.30
CA LEU A 88 1.89 3.31 5.90
C LEU A 88 3.32 3.14 6.41
N HIS A 89 3.63 2.03 7.09
CA HIS A 89 4.99 1.70 7.49
C HIS A 89 5.94 1.60 6.30
N ILE A 90 5.53 0.93 5.22
CA ILE A 90 6.33 0.84 3.99
C ILE A 90 6.60 2.24 3.40
N PHE A 91 5.60 3.10 3.33
CA PHE A 91 5.75 4.44 2.75
C PHE A 91 6.66 5.35 3.59
N LEU A 92 6.51 5.32 4.92
CA LEU A 92 7.37 6.06 5.84
C LEU A 92 8.82 5.57 5.76
N ASN A 93 9.04 4.25 5.71
CA ASN A 93 10.38 3.66 5.59
C ASN A 93 11.07 3.99 4.25
N ARG A 94 10.29 4.23 3.19
CA ARG A 94 10.80 4.71 1.89
C ARG A 94 11.00 6.23 1.82
N GLY A 95 10.85 6.93 2.95
CA GLY A 95 11.17 8.36 3.05
C GLY A 95 9.99 9.28 2.79
N PHE A 96 8.75 8.81 2.86
CA PHE A 96 7.59 9.70 2.81
C PHE A 96 7.66 10.72 3.96
N GLN A 97 7.69 12.01 3.62
CA GLN A 97 7.93 13.08 4.58
C GLN A 97 6.62 13.52 5.23
N ILE A 98 6.22 12.82 6.29
CA ILE A 98 4.97 13.07 7.02
C ILE A 98 4.83 14.53 7.51
N HIS A 99 5.92 15.15 7.93
CA HIS A 99 5.93 16.55 8.38
C HIS A 99 5.60 17.55 7.26
N LYS A 100 5.86 17.22 5.99
CA LYS A 100 5.47 18.04 4.82
C LYS A 100 4.05 17.75 4.36
N TYR A 101 3.48 16.62 4.77
CA TYR A 101 2.12 16.21 4.45
C TYR A 101 1.11 16.78 5.46
N LEU A 102 1.43 16.73 6.75
CA LEU A 102 0.55 17.16 7.84
C LEU A 102 0.56 18.69 8.00
N ALA A 103 -0.42 19.35 7.37
CA ALA A 103 -0.76 20.75 7.64
C ALA A 103 -1.98 20.85 8.57
N PRO A 104 -2.14 21.89 9.40
CA PRO A 104 -3.27 22.01 10.34
C PRO A 104 -4.66 21.91 9.70
N LYS A 105 -4.82 22.43 8.47
CA LYS A 105 -6.06 22.30 7.69
C LYS A 105 -6.30 20.84 7.28
N ARG A 106 -5.26 20.15 6.84
CA ARG A 106 -5.34 18.76 6.37
C ARG A 106 -5.55 17.80 7.54
N LEU A 107 -4.91 18.03 8.69
CA LEU A 107 -5.16 17.25 9.90
C LEU A 107 -6.64 17.28 10.27
N ARG A 108 -7.27 18.47 10.28
CA ARG A 108 -8.73 18.61 10.50
C ARG A 108 -9.57 17.87 9.45
N GLN A 109 -9.16 17.87 8.19
CA GLN A 109 -9.85 17.13 7.14
C GLN A 109 -9.69 15.60 7.30
N LEU A 110 -8.53 15.13 7.73
CA LEU A 110 -8.31 13.72 8.04
C LEU A 110 -9.21 13.27 9.19
N PHE A 111 -9.29 14.07 10.25
CA PHE A 111 -10.23 13.83 11.35
C PHE A 111 -11.68 13.69 10.88
N ALA A 112 -12.12 14.51 9.92
CA ALA A 112 -13.48 14.42 9.38
C ALA A 112 -13.72 13.22 8.45
N LYS A 113 -12.66 12.62 7.90
CA LYS A 113 -12.73 11.55 6.90
C LYS A 113 -12.43 10.15 7.46
N ILE A 114 -11.78 10.06 8.60
CA ILE A 114 -11.40 8.79 9.22
C ILE A 114 -12.68 8.05 9.65
N GLN A 115 -12.83 6.82 9.16
CA GLN A 115 -14.00 5.99 9.47
C GLN A 115 -13.96 5.39 10.89
N HIS A 116 -12.79 5.33 11.53
CA HIS A 116 -12.60 4.75 12.86
C HIS A 116 -11.74 5.66 13.75
N GLU A 117 -12.37 6.29 14.73
CA GLU A 117 -11.73 7.19 15.71
C GLU A 117 -10.61 6.50 16.51
N GLU A 118 -10.75 5.18 16.75
CA GLU A 118 -9.79 4.36 17.50
C GLU A 118 -8.42 4.21 16.81
N PHE A 119 -8.39 4.08 15.47
CA PHE A 119 -7.14 3.96 14.72
C PHE A 119 -6.26 5.21 14.86
N PHE A 120 -6.89 6.38 14.78
CA PHE A 120 -6.20 7.65 14.95
C PHE A 120 -5.62 7.77 16.36
N ARG A 121 -6.44 7.42 17.37
CA ARG A 121 -6.03 7.49 18.76
C ARG A 121 -4.82 6.61 19.03
N SER A 122 -4.85 5.35 18.63
CA SER A 122 -3.77 4.41 18.95
C SER A 122 -2.49 4.63 18.13
N VAL A 123 -2.60 4.91 16.81
CA VAL A 123 -1.43 4.95 15.91
C VAL A 123 -0.86 6.35 15.76
N CYS A 124 -1.71 7.35 15.55
CA CYS A 124 -1.26 8.72 15.27
C CYS A 124 -1.08 9.55 16.54
N TRP A 125 -2.06 9.51 17.45
CA TRP A 125 -2.06 10.35 18.66
C TRP A 125 -1.16 9.79 19.76
N GLU A 126 -1.40 8.55 20.17
CA GLU A 126 -0.62 7.87 21.20
C GLU A 126 0.74 7.42 20.67
N GLY A 127 0.79 6.87 19.44
CA GLY A 127 2.03 6.37 18.83
C GLY A 127 2.95 7.45 18.27
N ALA A 128 2.55 8.10 17.18
CA ALA A 128 3.43 9.00 16.43
C ALA A 128 3.64 10.37 17.09
N LEU A 129 2.63 10.88 17.82
CA LEU A 129 2.68 12.20 18.47
C LEU A 129 3.02 12.11 19.98
N GLY A 130 3.00 10.91 20.58
CA GLY A 130 3.42 10.68 21.96
C GLY A 130 2.48 11.29 23.02
N HIS A 131 1.22 11.56 22.68
CA HIS A 131 0.25 12.06 23.64
C HIS A 131 -0.50 10.89 24.29
N SER A 132 -0.16 10.55 25.53
CA SER A 132 -0.95 9.64 26.38
C SER A 132 -1.91 10.44 27.27
N LEU A 133 -3.14 9.94 27.46
CA LEU A 133 -4.06 10.40 28.51
C LEU A 133 -3.57 9.93 29.89
#